data_AF-A0A5E3XCG8-F1
#
_entry.id   AF-A0A5E3XCG8-F1
#
_cell.length_a   1.000
_cell.length_b   1.000
_cell.length_c   1.000
_cell.angle_alpha   90.00
_cell.angle_beta   90.00
_cell.angle_gamma   90.00
#
_symmetry.space_group_name_H-M   'P 1'
#
loop_
_entity.id
_entity.type
_entity.pdbx_description
1 polymer ?
#
loop_
_entity_poly.entity_id
_entity_poly.type
_entity_poly.pdbx_seq_one_letter_code
_entity_poly.pdbx_strand_id
1 'polypeptide(L)'
;MSNYHWKQTLDLQMRQINEERYASSATFIYNNIRQALKILAKYPPEVWVFMEANDITEAAFPIWLRAELKFLVTAHANKEPQEQANRVSYAEALHRYWAQQDKVSETFAKSQAKPRNHDVRKAKKALPALQKHLNALHEPVLQWEMLLDILPNDRWTTTSDAYVAMATYMTRKSFICAAETLHGAVISRLMEISKLNTSGLGHKLRNHISQALGCRSRTLRNNVDAYNKLVLKYGEKAIKYEDIIKMTNTAAFDLVVAGSQDIRKEAWARAGSHEAADKWWKVQGAKHELERCYVEVHRLQAWVDHEDRAMLDAVRASSETNPAFAHHLNGKIYTLPGHRGPQHPSNATPAIKRCITQPFTDNQEDSRAGTIRPYALRAASPSAGSSDADEDEDEGSGSDADDEDQFEGIAPLGEWLSNQCDIVREPLP
;
A
#
# COMPACT_ATOMS: atom_id res chain seq x y z
N MET A 1 -22.50 18.22 34.29
CA MET A 1 -23.28 17.09 34.87
C MET A 1 -23.28 17.21 36.38
N SER A 2 -24.44 17.04 37.05
CA SER A 2 -24.51 17.00 38.53
C SER A 2 -23.86 15.71 39.07
N ASN A 3 -23.32 15.75 40.30
CA ASN A 3 -22.72 14.59 40.99
C ASN A 3 -23.67 13.38 41.04
N TYR A 4 -24.98 13.65 41.19
CA TYR A 4 -26.02 12.63 41.17
C TYR A 4 -26.11 11.92 39.81
N HIS A 5 -26.13 12.67 38.70
CA HIS A 5 -26.16 12.09 37.36
C HIS A 5 -24.88 11.32 37.03
N TRP A 6 -23.71 11.78 37.50
CA TRP A 6 -22.46 11.03 37.34
C TRP A 6 -22.51 9.67 38.06
N LYS A 7 -22.98 9.62 39.30
CA LYS A 7 -23.15 8.35 40.05
C LYS A 7 -24.16 7.43 39.39
N GLN A 8 -25.25 7.97 38.88
CA GLN A 8 -26.27 7.22 38.14
C GLN A 8 -25.69 6.62 36.85
N THR A 9 -24.92 7.40 36.08
CA THR A 9 -24.25 6.92 34.86
C THR A 9 -23.24 5.83 35.18
N LEU A 10 -22.45 5.98 36.24
CA LEU A 10 -21.46 4.98 36.65
C LEU A 10 -22.11 3.66 37.08
N ASP A 11 -23.19 3.72 37.87
CA ASP A 11 -23.95 2.54 38.30
C ASP A 11 -24.63 1.83 37.11
N LEU A 12 -25.19 2.59 36.16
CA LEU A 12 -25.79 2.05 34.95
C LEU A 12 -24.73 1.40 34.04
N GLN A 13 -23.59 2.06 33.85
CA GLN A 13 -22.47 1.54 33.07
C GLN A 13 -21.93 0.23 33.69
N MET A 14 -21.72 0.18 35.00
CA MET A 14 -21.22 -1.03 35.68
C MET A 14 -22.18 -2.21 35.57
N ARG A 15 -23.50 -1.97 35.46
CA ARG A 15 -24.49 -3.03 35.22
C ARG A 15 -24.48 -3.55 33.79
N GLN A 16 -24.21 -2.68 32.81
CA GLN A 16 -24.32 -3.01 31.38
C GLN A 16 -23.00 -3.53 30.78
N ILE A 17 -21.86 -3.18 31.39
CA ILE A 17 -20.54 -3.40 30.78
C ILE A 17 -20.24 -4.87 30.47
N ASN A 18 -20.69 -5.81 31.30
CA ASN A 18 -20.46 -7.23 31.06
C ASN A 18 -21.33 -7.75 29.91
N GLU A 19 -22.61 -7.38 29.89
CA GLU A 19 -23.53 -7.76 28.80
C GLU A 19 -23.06 -7.19 27.45
N GLU A 20 -22.67 -5.92 27.43
CA GLU A 20 -22.13 -5.28 26.23
C GLU A 20 -20.82 -5.94 25.75
N ARG A 21 -19.92 -6.31 26.67
CA ARG A 21 -18.68 -7.02 26.34
C ARG A 21 -18.94 -8.41 25.75
N TYR A 22 -19.80 -9.21 26.36
CA TYR A 22 -20.14 -10.53 25.83
C TYR A 22 -20.88 -10.42 24.49
N ALA A 23 -21.84 -9.50 24.39
CA ALA A 23 -22.61 -9.30 23.16
C ALA A 23 -21.74 -8.79 22.01
N SER A 24 -20.85 -7.83 22.26
CA SER A 24 -19.91 -7.33 21.25
C SER A 24 -18.94 -8.42 20.79
N SER A 25 -18.38 -9.19 21.73
CA SER A 25 -17.46 -10.30 21.43
C SER A 25 -18.15 -11.42 20.63
N ALA A 26 -19.35 -11.84 21.06
CA ALA A 26 -20.13 -12.85 20.36
C ALA A 26 -20.56 -12.39 18.95
N THR A 27 -20.94 -11.11 18.81
CA THR A 27 -21.32 -10.52 17.52
C THR A 27 -20.12 -10.45 16.58
N PHE A 28 -18.95 -10.08 17.09
CA PHE A 28 -17.70 -10.06 16.32
C PHE A 28 -17.36 -11.45 15.77
N ILE A 29 -17.33 -12.48 16.63
CA ILE A 29 -17.04 -13.85 16.22
C ILE A 29 -18.09 -14.37 15.22
N TYR A 30 -19.38 -14.13 15.48
CA TYR A 30 -20.46 -14.54 14.57
C TYR A 30 -20.35 -13.88 13.18
N ASN A 31 -20.02 -12.59 13.14
CA ASN A 31 -19.82 -11.88 11.88
C ASN A 31 -18.62 -12.43 11.10
N ASN A 32 -17.52 -12.76 11.79
CA ASN A 32 -16.34 -13.37 11.15
C ASN A 32 -16.68 -14.75 10.57
N ILE A 33 -17.39 -15.61 11.32
CA ILE A 33 -17.87 -16.91 10.81
C ILE A 33 -18.73 -16.71 9.56
N ARG A 34 -19.71 -15.80 9.61
CA ARG A 34 -20.58 -15.51 8.47
C ARG A 34 -19.79 -15.00 7.27
N GLN A 35 -18.76 -14.18 7.49
CA GLN A 35 -17.88 -13.69 6.43
C GLN A 35 -17.06 -14.83 5.83
N ALA A 36 -16.45 -15.68 6.65
CA ALA A 36 -15.68 -16.84 6.20
C ALA A 36 -16.55 -17.79 5.36
N LEU A 37 -17.75 -18.12 5.83
CA LEU A 37 -18.70 -18.97 5.08
C LEU A 37 -19.10 -18.36 3.72
N LYS A 38 -19.31 -17.04 3.66
CA LYS A 38 -19.59 -16.35 2.39
C LYS A 38 -18.42 -16.44 1.41
N ILE A 39 -17.19 -16.31 1.91
CA ILE A 39 -15.96 -16.43 1.10
C ILE A 39 -15.85 -17.86 0.56
N LEU A 40 -16.06 -18.88 1.40
CA LEU A 40 -16.03 -20.29 1.03
C LEU A 40 -17.14 -20.69 0.06
N ALA A 41 -18.29 -20.03 0.08
CA ALA A 41 -19.34 -20.27 -0.90
C ALA A 41 -19.05 -19.62 -2.26
N LYS A 42 -18.38 -18.46 -2.27
CA LYS A 42 -18.22 -17.64 -3.48
C LYS A 42 -16.97 -17.96 -4.28
N TYR A 43 -15.80 -17.97 -3.64
CA TYR A 43 -14.53 -17.94 -4.36
C TYR A 43 -13.98 -19.29 -4.82
N PRO A 44 -14.23 -20.45 -4.16
CA PRO A 44 -13.76 -21.74 -4.68
C PRO A 44 -14.18 -22.04 -6.13
N PRO A 45 -15.44 -21.85 -6.56
CA PRO A 45 -15.79 -22.10 -7.97
C PRO A 45 -15.12 -21.10 -8.93
N GLU A 46 -14.96 -19.83 -8.52
CA GLU A 46 -14.26 -18.83 -9.36
C GLU A 46 -12.77 -19.20 -9.56
N VAL A 47 -12.12 -19.70 -8.51
CA VAL A 47 -10.71 -20.14 -8.57
C VAL A 47 -10.58 -21.41 -9.41
N TRP A 48 -11.50 -22.37 -9.26
CA TRP A 48 -11.50 -23.59 -10.08
C TRP A 48 -11.63 -23.25 -11.57
N VAL A 49 -12.60 -22.42 -11.95
CA VAL A 49 -12.78 -22.02 -13.36
C VAL A 49 -11.52 -21.38 -13.93
N PHE A 50 -10.83 -20.55 -13.14
CA PHE A 50 -9.56 -19.96 -13.58
C PHE A 50 -8.45 -21.02 -13.73
N MET A 51 -8.36 -21.98 -12.80
CA MET A 51 -7.40 -23.07 -12.84
C MET A 51 -7.59 -23.96 -14.07
N GLU A 52 -8.83 -24.33 -14.39
CA GLU A 52 -9.16 -25.10 -15.60
C GLU A 52 -8.86 -24.30 -16.88
N ALA A 53 -9.20 -23.02 -16.92
CA ALA A 53 -9.00 -22.20 -18.11
C ALA A 53 -7.51 -21.95 -18.45
N ASN A 54 -6.61 -22.08 -17.48
CA ASN A 54 -5.18 -21.80 -17.65
C ASN A 54 -4.29 -23.05 -17.46
N ASP A 55 -4.87 -24.23 -17.27
CA ASP A 55 -4.17 -25.49 -16.97
C ASP A 55 -3.23 -25.39 -15.75
N ILE A 56 -3.71 -24.76 -14.67
CA ILE A 56 -2.94 -24.48 -13.45
C ILE A 56 -3.42 -25.34 -12.29
N THR A 57 -2.48 -25.86 -11.49
CA THR A 57 -2.75 -26.59 -10.23
C THR A 57 -2.68 -25.69 -9.01
N GLU A 58 -3.36 -26.08 -7.92
CA GLU A 58 -3.39 -25.32 -6.65
C GLU A 58 -1.97 -25.04 -6.09
N ALA A 59 -1.02 -25.94 -6.35
CA ALA A 59 0.38 -25.80 -5.97
C ALA A 59 1.09 -24.59 -6.62
N ALA A 60 0.52 -24.00 -7.68
CA ALA A 60 1.10 -22.83 -8.33
C ALA A 60 1.02 -21.57 -7.47
N PHE A 61 -0.05 -21.37 -6.69
CA PHE A 61 -0.24 -20.14 -5.91
C PHE A 61 0.85 -19.93 -4.85
N PRO A 62 1.24 -20.95 -4.05
CA PRO A 62 2.38 -20.81 -3.13
C PRO A 62 3.72 -20.59 -3.85
N ILE A 63 3.91 -21.17 -5.04
CA ILE A 63 5.13 -20.98 -5.85
C ILE A 63 5.22 -19.54 -6.33
N TRP A 64 4.10 -18.97 -6.80
CA TRP A 64 4.02 -17.57 -7.21
C TRP A 64 4.38 -16.62 -6.08
N LEU A 65 3.84 -16.84 -4.88
CA LEU A 65 4.18 -16.02 -3.71
C LEU A 65 5.69 -16.07 -3.40
N ARG A 66 6.31 -17.26 -3.45
CA ARG A 66 7.76 -17.40 -3.24
C ARG A 66 8.58 -16.73 -4.33
N ALA A 67 8.15 -16.83 -5.59
CA ALA A 67 8.81 -16.19 -6.72
C ALA A 67 8.74 -14.66 -6.61
N GLU A 68 7.57 -14.13 -6.25
CA GLU A 68 7.36 -12.70 -5.99
C GLU A 68 8.21 -12.22 -4.81
N LEU A 69 8.24 -12.95 -3.69
CA LEU A 69 9.11 -12.61 -2.56
C LEU A 69 10.58 -12.59 -2.95
N LYS A 70 11.04 -13.59 -3.71
CA LYS A 70 12.42 -13.63 -4.22
C LYS A 70 12.70 -12.43 -5.13
N PHE A 71 11.74 -12.07 -5.98
CA PHE A 71 11.83 -10.89 -6.82
C PHE A 71 11.99 -9.62 -5.97
N LEU A 72 11.14 -9.39 -4.97
CA LEU A 72 11.20 -8.21 -4.12
C LEU A 72 12.54 -8.10 -3.35
N VAL A 73 13.04 -9.22 -2.82
CA VAL A 73 14.33 -9.26 -2.11
C VAL A 73 15.50 -8.98 -3.05
N THR A 74 15.50 -9.61 -4.23
CA THR A 74 16.59 -9.43 -5.21
C THR A 74 16.54 -8.05 -5.87
N ALA A 75 15.35 -7.49 -6.08
CA ALA A 75 15.18 -6.14 -6.61
C ALA A 75 15.81 -5.08 -5.69
N HIS A 76 15.67 -5.22 -4.37
CA HIS A 76 16.33 -4.32 -3.41
C HIS A 76 17.86 -4.54 -3.32
N ALA A 77 18.34 -5.74 -3.62
CA ALA A 77 19.77 -6.08 -3.58
C ALA A 77 20.55 -5.61 -4.82
N ASN A 78 19.87 -5.43 -5.96
CA ASN A 78 20.47 -4.99 -7.22
C ASN A 78 20.77 -3.48 -7.25
N LYS A 79 21.47 -2.97 -6.24
CA LYS A 79 22.04 -1.61 -6.30
C LYS A 79 23.12 -1.57 -7.39
N GLU A 80 23.13 -0.51 -8.18
CA GLU A 80 24.14 -0.30 -9.23
C GLU A 80 25.54 -0.50 -8.63
N PRO A 81 26.38 -1.38 -9.23
CA PRO A 81 27.74 -1.57 -8.75
C PRO A 81 28.47 -0.23 -8.65
N GLN A 82 29.20 -0.02 -7.54
CA GLN A 82 29.88 1.24 -7.27
C GLN A 82 30.81 1.67 -8.42
N GLU A 83 31.43 0.71 -9.10
CA GLU A 83 32.25 0.95 -10.29
C GLU A 83 31.47 1.57 -11.46
N GLN A 84 30.24 1.11 -11.71
CA GLN A 84 29.39 1.68 -12.76
C GLN A 84 28.89 3.07 -12.39
N ALA A 85 28.54 3.28 -11.12
CA ALA A 85 28.18 4.60 -10.60
C ALA A 85 29.32 5.61 -10.78
N ASN A 86 30.56 5.23 -10.45
CA ASN A 86 31.75 6.06 -10.64
C ASN A 86 31.98 6.41 -12.13
N ARG A 87 31.81 5.44 -13.03
CA ARG A 87 31.92 5.66 -14.49
C ARG A 87 30.85 6.62 -15.03
N VAL A 88 29.62 6.56 -14.50
CA VAL A 88 28.57 7.53 -14.85
C VAL A 88 28.94 8.93 -14.37
N SER A 89 29.40 9.07 -13.12
CA SER A 89 29.84 10.37 -12.58
C SER A 89 31.00 10.97 -13.37
N TYR A 90 31.95 10.13 -13.80
CA TYR A 90 33.03 10.56 -14.69
C TYR A 90 32.49 11.06 -16.05
N ALA A 91 31.62 10.30 -16.69
CA ALA A 91 31.03 10.68 -17.98
C ALA A 91 30.20 11.98 -17.88
N GLU A 92 29.47 12.20 -16.79
CA GLU A 92 28.77 13.47 -16.53
C GLU A 92 29.74 14.64 -16.32
N ALA A 93 30.83 14.44 -15.59
CA ALA A 93 31.86 15.45 -15.38
C ALA A 93 32.51 15.86 -16.72
N LEU A 94 32.84 14.88 -17.58
CA LEU A 94 33.33 15.13 -18.94
C LEU A 94 32.33 15.90 -19.79
N HIS A 95 31.04 15.52 -19.74
CA HIS A 95 30.01 16.21 -20.50
C HIS A 95 29.86 17.69 -20.09
N ARG A 96 29.93 17.98 -18.78
CA ARG A 96 29.93 19.36 -18.25
C ARG A 96 31.18 20.13 -18.67
N TYR A 97 32.34 19.46 -18.63
CA TYR A 97 33.61 20.04 -19.06
C TYR A 97 33.57 20.43 -20.54
N TRP A 98 33.13 19.54 -21.44
CA TRP A 98 33.02 19.83 -22.87
C TRP A 98 32.00 20.94 -23.16
N ALA A 99 30.81 20.90 -22.54
CA ALA A 99 29.82 21.96 -22.70
C ALA A 99 30.34 23.35 -22.28
N GLN A 100 31.24 23.40 -21.28
CA GLN A 100 31.89 24.64 -20.87
C GLN A 100 33.06 25.02 -21.79
N GLN A 101 33.80 24.04 -22.30
CA GLN A 101 34.88 24.23 -23.28
C GLN A 101 34.32 24.82 -24.57
N ASP A 102 33.19 24.32 -25.05
CA ASP A 102 32.49 24.84 -26.23
C ASP A 102 32.10 26.31 -26.03
N LYS A 103 31.50 26.65 -24.87
CA LYS A 103 31.16 28.04 -24.52
C LYS A 103 32.39 28.95 -24.49
N VAL A 104 33.52 28.49 -23.94
CA VAL A 104 34.78 29.24 -23.92
C VAL A 104 35.29 29.45 -25.36
N SER A 105 35.27 28.41 -26.19
CA SER A 105 35.71 28.50 -27.59
C SER A 105 34.85 29.47 -28.41
N GLU A 106 33.52 29.41 -28.26
CA GLU A 106 32.59 30.33 -28.92
C GLU A 106 32.78 31.78 -28.46
N THR A 107 32.95 31.99 -27.16
CA THR A 107 33.15 33.34 -26.61
C THR A 107 34.52 33.90 -26.97
N PHE A 108 35.54 33.04 -27.10
CA PHE A 108 36.84 33.40 -27.63
C PHE A 108 36.76 33.81 -29.10
N ALA A 109 36.08 33.04 -29.95
CA ALA A 109 35.85 33.40 -31.35
C ALA A 109 35.12 34.76 -31.48
N LYS A 110 34.07 34.99 -30.67
CA LYS A 110 33.36 36.28 -30.59
C LYS A 110 34.26 37.42 -30.11
N SER A 111 35.24 37.15 -29.25
CA SER A 111 36.18 38.14 -28.72
C SER A 111 37.25 38.61 -29.73
N GLN A 112 37.51 37.81 -30.78
CA GLN A 112 38.47 38.12 -31.85
C GLN A 112 37.84 38.89 -33.03
N ALA A 113 36.51 39.01 -33.07
CA ALA A 113 35.82 39.80 -34.10
C ALA A 113 36.14 41.30 -33.99
N LYS A 114 35.86 42.07 -35.06
CA LYS A 114 36.23 43.51 -35.16
C LYS A 114 35.78 44.29 -33.90
N PRO A 115 36.68 45.06 -33.26
CA PRO A 115 36.53 45.60 -31.90
C PRO A 115 35.44 46.66 -31.72
N ARG A 116 34.70 47.00 -32.77
CA ARG A 116 33.70 48.08 -32.77
C ARG A 116 32.30 47.63 -32.31
N ASN A 117 32.09 46.33 -32.12
CA ASN A 117 30.82 45.77 -31.62
C ASN A 117 30.80 45.65 -30.10
N HIS A 118 29.71 46.12 -29.48
CA HIS A 118 29.40 45.98 -28.05
C HIS A 118 29.59 44.54 -27.54
N ASP A 119 29.24 43.56 -28.37
CA ASP A 119 29.32 42.14 -28.06
C ASP A 119 30.77 41.63 -27.91
N VAL A 120 31.73 42.24 -28.62
CA VAL A 120 33.15 41.88 -28.53
C VAL A 120 33.72 42.32 -27.19
N ARG A 121 33.35 43.51 -26.71
CA ARG A 121 33.78 44.02 -25.40
C ARG A 121 33.18 43.21 -24.26
N LYS A 122 31.91 42.80 -24.39
CA LYS A 122 31.22 41.92 -23.45
C LYS A 122 31.88 40.52 -23.41
N ALA A 123 32.20 39.94 -24.57
CA ALA A 123 32.88 38.65 -24.67
C ALA A 123 34.28 38.68 -24.03
N LYS A 124 35.11 39.70 -24.30
CA LYS A 124 36.43 39.87 -23.68
C LYS A 124 36.37 39.97 -22.16
N LYS A 125 35.34 40.62 -21.61
CA LYS A 125 35.14 40.74 -20.15
C LYS A 125 34.66 39.43 -19.51
N ALA A 126 33.87 38.64 -20.22
CA ALA A 126 33.33 37.36 -19.74
C ALA A 126 34.34 36.20 -19.82
N LEU A 127 35.29 36.25 -20.77
CA LEU A 127 36.25 35.19 -21.07
C LEU A 127 37.06 34.70 -19.84
N PRO A 128 37.65 35.59 -19.01
CA PRO A 128 38.42 35.15 -17.84
C PRO A 128 37.57 34.40 -16.81
N ALA A 129 36.31 34.81 -16.62
CA ALA A 129 35.38 34.15 -15.71
C ALA A 129 34.97 32.77 -16.21
N LEU A 130 34.72 32.63 -17.52
CA LEU A 130 34.42 31.36 -18.16
C LEU A 130 35.62 30.40 -18.14
N GLN A 131 36.83 30.92 -18.33
CA GLN A 131 38.08 30.14 -18.23
C GLN A 131 38.31 29.65 -16.80
N LYS A 132 38.06 30.50 -15.79
CA LYS A 132 38.14 30.11 -14.38
C LYS A 132 37.14 28.99 -14.07
N HIS A 133 35.92 29.08 -14.60
CA HIS A 133 34.91 28.03 -14.47
C HIS A 133 35.36 26.73 -15.16
N LEU A 134 35.92 26.80 -16.37
CA LEU A 134 36.44 25.64 -17.09
C LEU A 134 37.53 24.92 -16.29
N ASN A 135 38.49 25.67 -15.73
CA ASN A 135 39.54 25.11 -14.87
C ASN A 135 38.95 24.47 -13.60
N ALA A 136 37.92 25.08 -13.00
CA ALA A 136 37.23 24.49 -11.85
C ALA A 136 36.49 23.19 -12.18
N LEU A 137 35.98 23.03 -13.41
CA LEU A 137 35.38 21.77 -13.89
C LEU A 137 36.43 20.75 -14.35
N HIS A 138 37.67 21.16 -14.61
CA HIS A 138 38.75 20.25 -14.98
C HIS A 138 39.25 19.44 -13.78
N GLU A 139 39.32 20.05 -12.60
CA GLU A 139 39.71 19.40 -11.35
C GLU A 139 38.91 18.13 -11.01
N PRO A 140 37.57 18.12 -10.98
CA PRO A 140 36.81 16.90 -10.71
C PRO A 140 36.99 15.83 -11.80
N VAL A 141 37.24 16.21 -13.05
CA VAL A 141 37.53 15.24 -14.13
C VAL A 141 38.84 14.51 -13.83
N LEU A 142 39.89 15.23 -13.42
CA LEU A 142 41.17 14.62 -13.03
C LEU A 142 41.02 13.69 -11.82
N GLN A 143 40.23 14.08 -10.82
CA GLN A 143 39.98 13.26 -9.64
C GLN A 143 39.32 11.92 -10.00
N TRP A 144 38.36 11.93 -10.94
CA TRP A 144 37.76 10.70 -11.45
C TRP A 144 38.72 9.88 -12.31
N GLU A 145 39.57 10.51 -13.12
CA GLU A 145 40.61 9.83 -13.90
C GLU A 145 41.60 9.10 -12.99
N MET A 146 42.00 9.71 -11.87
CA MET A 146 42.82 9.06 -10.85
C MET A 146 42.10 7.90 -10.15
N LEU A 147 40.81 8.05 -9.85
CA LEU A 147 40.04 7.00 -9.17
C LEU A 147 39.77 5.78 -10.06
N LEU A 148 39.63 5.99 -11.37
CA LEU A 148 39.35 4.96 -12.37
C LEU A 148 40.63 4.43 -13.07
N ASP A 149 41.82 4.86 -12.63
CA ASP A 149 43.13 4.55 -13.23
C ASP A 149 43.19 4.80 -14.75
N ILE A 150 42.55 5.88 -15.21
CA ILE A 150 42.59 6.29 -16.63
C ILE A 150 43.84 7.15 -16.85
N LEU A 151 44.72 6.70 -17.73
CA LEU A 151 45.92 7.44 -18.08
C LEU A 151 45.56 8.74 -18.83
N PRO A 152 46.37 9.82 -18.70
CA PRO A 152 46.11 11.09 -19.38
C PRO A 152 45.96 11.01 -20.91
N ASN A 153 46.56 9.99 -21.54
CA ASN A 153 46.47 9.74 -22.98
C ASN A 153 45.21 8.94 -23.38
N ASP A 154 44.56 8.27 -22.41
CA ASP A 154 43.38 7.43 -22.62
C ASP A 154 42.09 8.13 -22.16
N ARG A 155 42.14 9.46 -21.98
CA ARG A 155 40.96 10.27 -21.65
C ARG A 155 39.85 9.98 -22.65
N TRP A 156 38.67 9.72 -22.13
CA TRP A 156 37.49 9.45 -22.96
C TRP A 156 37.21 10.66 -23.84
N THR A 157 37.02 10.41 -25.12
CA THR A 157 36.59 11.39 -26.13
C THR A 157 35.23 11.01 -26.68
N THR A 158 34.57 11.92 -27.39
CA THR A 158 33.27 11.67 -28.02
C THR A 158 33.27 10.51 -29.01
N THR A 159 34.43 10.14 -29.55
CA THR A 159 34.62 8.99 -30.45
C THR A 159 35.18 7.75 -29.76
N SER A 160 35.50 7.81 -28.46
CA SER A 160 36.02 6.67 -27.72
C SER A 160 34.93 5.62 -27.51
N ASP A 161 35.22 4.36 -27.80
CA ASP A 161 34.27 3.25 -27.61
C ASP A 161 33.76 3.17 -26.17
N ALA A 162 34.62 3.44 -25.19
CA ALA A 162 34.26 3.45 -23.77
C ALA A 162 33.22 4.56 -23.46
N TYR A 163 33.39 5.75 -24.05
CA TYR A 163 32.44 6.84 -23.90
C TYR A 163 31.12 6.54 -24.60
N VAL A 164 31.16 6.00 -25.82
CA VAL A 164 29.94 5.65 -26.57
C VAL A 164 29.14 4.58 -25.82
N ALA A 165 29.81 3.54 -25.32
CA ALA A 165 29.17 2.53 -24.47
C ALA A 165 28.55 3.17 -23.22
N MET A 166 29.27 4.06 -22.53
CA MET A 166 28.72 4.74 -21.35
C MET A 166 27.59 5.72 -21.68
N ALA A 167 27.63 6.43 -22.81
CA ALA A 167 26.57 7.31 -23.25
C ALA A 167 25.28 6.52 -23.55
N THR A 168 25.40 5.35 -24.21
CA THR A 168 24.25 4.46 -24.41
C THR A 168 23.69 3.97 -23.06
N TYR A 169 24.57 3.56 -22.14
CA TYR A 169 24.20 3.17 -20.78
C TYR A 169 23.48 4.29 -20.02
N MET A 170 24.01 5.51 -20.01
CA MET A 170 23.41 6.68 -19.35
C MET A 170 22.03 7.00 -19.92
N THR A 171 21.84 6.88 -21.23
CA THR A 171 20.51 7.07 -21.83
C THR A 171 19.54 5.96 -21.47
N ARG A 172 20.03 4.73 -21.24
CA ARG A 172 19.18 3.62 -20.77
C ARG A 172 18.83 3.80 -19.30
N LYS A 173 19.81 4.24 -18.50
CA LYS A 173 19.61 4.60 -17.10
C LYS A 173 18.60 5.73 -16.95
N SER A 174 18.68 6.79 -17.74
CA SER A 174 17.71 7.89 -17.68
C SER A 174 16.29 7.43 -18.03
N PHE A 175 16.14 6.48 -18.97
CA PHE A 175 14.86 5.83 -19.25
C PHE A 175 14.33 5.02 -18.05
N ILE A 176 15.18 4.18 -17.45
CA ILE A 176 14.83 3.41 -16.25
C ILE A 176 14.46 4.34 -15.08
N CYS A 177 15.24 5.40 -14.83
CA CYS A 177 14.93 6.37 -13.77
C CYS A 177 13.62 7.12 -14.05
N ALA A 178 13.33 7.48 -15.30
CA ALA A 178 12.05 8.09 -15.65
C ALA A 178 10.88 7.13 -15.41
N ALA A 179 11.06 5.84 -15.74
CA ALA A 179 10.10 4.78 -15.44
C ALA A 179 9.89 4.64 -13.92
N GLU A 180 10.94 4.46 -13.12
CA GLU A 180 10.84 4.30 -11.66
C GLU A 180 10.26 5.54 -10.96
N THR A 181 10.61 6.74 -11.45
CA THR A 181 10.03 8.00 -10.95
C THR A 181 8.53 8.07 -11.24
N LEU A 182 8.11 7.59 -12.42
CA LEU A 182 6.70 7.46 -12.77
C LEU A 182 6.01 6.42 -11.87
N HIS A 183 6.64 5.26 -11.59
CA HIS A 183 6.12 4.26 -10.66
C HIS A 183 5.89 4.83 -9.27
N GLY A 184 6.91 5.47 -8.71
CA GLY A 184 6.82 6.08 -7.38
C GLY A 184 5.68 7.10 -7.30
N ALA A 185 5.49 7.91 -8.34
CA ALA A 185 4.42 8.90 -8.40
C ALA A 185 3.01 8.27 -8.44
N VAL A 186 2.83 7.17 -9.17
CA VAL A 186 1.54 6.45 -9.25
C VAL A 186 1.20 5.76 -7.94
N ILE A 187 2.15 5.02 -7.36
CA ILE A 187 1.95 4.35 -6.06
C ILE A 187 1.61 5.38 -4.98
N SER A 188 2.38 6.48 -4.96
CA SER A 188 2.17 7.61 -4.05
C SER A 188 0.76 8.21 -4.17
N ARG A 189 0.25 8.38 -5.40
CA ARG A 189 -1.12 8.85 -5.67
C ARG A 189 -2.19 7.85 -5.21
N LEU A 190 -2.00 6.55 -5.50
CA LEU A 190 -2.94 5.50 -5.10
C LEU A 190 -3.07 5.40 -3.58
N MET A 191 -1.95 5.49 -2.87
CA MET A 191 -1.94 5.52 -1.39
C MET A 191 -2.69 6.75 -0.84
N GLU A 192 -2.56 7.92 -1.47
CA GLU A 192 -3.30 9.11 -1.05
C GLU A 192 -4.80 9.00 -1.30
N ILE A 193 -5.21 8.48 -2.45
CA ILE A 193 -6.64 8.22 -2.73
C ILE A 193 -7.19 7.24 -1.69
N SER A 194 -6.45 6.17 -1.38
CA SER A 194 -6.84 5.23 -0.32
C SER A 194 -6.99 5.93 1.03
N LYS A 195 -6.09 6.86 1.38
CA LYS A 195 -6.19 7.64 2.62
C LYS A 195 -7.42 8.53 2.62
N LEU A 196 -7.72 9.23 1.52
CA LEU A 196 -8.89 10.11 1.42
C LEU A 196 -10.20 9.37 1.68
N ASN A 197 -10.27 8.09 1.29
CA ASN A 197 -11.44 7.23 1.50
C ASN A 197 -11.58 6.69 2.93
N THR A 198 -10.61 6.92 3.83
CA THR A 198 -10.68 6.45 5.22
C THR A 198 -11.63 7.32 6.04
N SER A 199 -12.62 6.70 6.67
CA SER A 199 -13.54 7.35 7.62
C SER A 199 -12.79 7.84 8.87
N GLY A 200 -13.15 9.02 9.40
CA GLY A 200 -12.53 9.58 10.61
C GLY A 200 -11.46 10.66 10.36
N LEU A 201 -11.19 11.01 9.10
CA LEU A 201 -10.32 12.15 8.79
C LEU A 201 -11.05 13.48 9.04
N GLY A 202 -10.41 14.40 9.77
CA GLY A 202 -10.89 15.76 9.95
C GLY A 202 -10.91 16.55 8.63
N HIS A 203 -11.79 17.55 8.53
CA HIS A 203 -11.97 18.36 7.31
C HIS A 203 -10.65 18.98 6.80
N LYS A 204 -9.83 19.54 7.71
CA LYS A 204 -8.52 20.12 7.36
C LYS A 204 -7.59 19.11 6.70
N LEU A 205 -7.50 17.89 7.24
CA LEU A 205 -6.64 16.84 6.69
C LEU A 205 -7.12 16.37 5.32
N ARG A 206 -8.45 16.27 5.11
CA ARG A 206 -9.02 16.00 3.78
C ARG A 206 -8.64 17.08 2.77
N ASN A 207 -8.72 18.36 3.14
CA ASN A 207 -8.33 19.46 2.26
C ASN A 207 -6.84 19.39 1.88
N HIS A 208 -5.94 19.10 2.83
CA HIS A 208 -4.52 18.90 2.53
C HIS A 208 -4.28 17.71 1.60
N ILE A 209 -4.99 16.58 1.78
CA ILE A 209 -4.87 15.43 0.87
C ILE A 209 -5.37 15.81 -0.53
N SER A 210 -6.48 16.54 -0.65
CA SER A 210 -7.01 17.01 -1.94
C SER A 210 -6.04 17.96 -2.65
N GLN A 211 -5.42 18.90 -1.93
CA GLN A 211 -4.39 19.78 -2.48
C GLN A 211 -3.15 19.00 -2.93
N ALA A 212 -2.67 18.07 -2.09
CA ALA A 212 -1.55 17.19 -2.42
C ALA A 212 -1.85 16.35 -3.68
N LEU A 213 -3.07 15.82 -3.81
CA LEU A 213 -3.52 15.06 -4.97
C LEU A 213 -3.51 15.92 -6.24
N GLY A 214 -3.90 17.19 -6.15
CA GLY A 214 -3.82 18.17 -7.24
C GLY A 214 -2.37 18.42 -7.69
N CYS A 215 -1.47 18.70 -6.75
CA CYS A 215 -0.04 18.87 -7.02
C CYS A 215 0.58 17.61 -7.65
N ARG A 216 0.30 16.43 -7.10
CA ARG A 216 0.83 15.16 -7.63
C ARG A 216 0.23 14.79 -8.98
N SER A 217 -1.01 15.15 -9.27
CA SER A 217 -1.58 14.97 -10.61
C SER A 217 -0.79 15.77 -11.67
N ARG A 218 -0.35 16.99 -11.33
CA ARG A 218 0.53 17.78 -12.20
C ARG A 218 1.91 17.14 -12.34
N THR A 219 2.52 16.69 -11.25
CA THR A 219 3.79 15.94 -11.26
C THR A 219 3.69 14.67 -12.10
N LEU A 220 2.56 13.95 -11.99
CA LEU A 220 2.32 12.71 -12.73
C LEU A 220 2.27 12.98 -14.24
N ARG A 221 1.60 14.05 -14.70
CA ARG A 221 1.64 14.45 -16.12
C ARG A 221 3.07 14.73 -16.59
N ASN A 222 3.84 15.49 -15.81
CA ASN A 222 5.23 15.79 -16.15
C ASN A 222 6.09 14.52 -16.25
N ASN A 223 5.88 13.56 -15.34
CA ASN A 223 6.59 12.28 -15.36
C ASN A 223 6.18 11.40 -16.55
N VAL A 224 4.90 11.40 -16.92
CA VAL A 224 4.39 10.73 -18.13
C VAL A 224 5.04 11.33 -19.38
N ASP A 225 5.10 12.65 -19.48
CA ASP A 225 5.74 13.34 -20.60
C ASP A 225 7.25 13.04 -20.66
N ALA A 226 7.93 13.03 -19.51
CA ALA A 226 9.35 12.67 -19.41
C ALA A 226 9.60 11.22 -19.87
N TYR A 227 8.75 10.29 -19.45
CA TYR A 227 8.81 8.89 -19.88
C TYR A 227 8.56 8.76 -21.39
N ASN A 228 7.47 9.34 -21.89
CA ASN A 228 7.07 9.24 -23.31
C ASN A 228 8.12 9.84 -24.27
N LYS A 229 8.86 10.86 -23.85
CA LYS A 229 10.01 11.40 -24.62
C LYS A 229 11.11 10.36 -24.83
N LEU A 230 11.33 9.48 -23.85
CA LEU A 230 12.40 8.48 -23.87
C LEU A 230 11.94 7.15 -24.50
N VAL A 231 10.66 6.81 -24.40
CA VAL A 231 10.03 5.60 -24.96
C VAL A 231 10.28 5.44 -26.47
N LEU A 232 10.20 6.52 -27.24
CA LEU A 232 10.42 6.51 -28.69
C LEU A 232 11.78 5.93 -29.09
N LYS A 233 12.80 6.08 -28.23
CA LYS A 233 14.15 5.57 -28.48
C LYS A 233 14.26 4.05 -28.29
N TYR A 234 13.43 3.46 -27.43
CA TYR A 234 13.51 2.04 -27.06
C TYR A 234 12.42 1.18 -27.70
N GLY A 235 11.51 1.78 -28.48
CA GLY A 235 10.42 1.04 -29.13
C GLY A 235 9.34 0.54 -28.16
N GLU A 236 9.27 1.12 -26.96
CA GLU A 236 8.26 0.78 -25.95
C GLU A 236 6.92 1.48 -26.26
N LYS A 237 5.85 1.07 -25.57
CA LYS A 237 4.53 1.68 -25.74
C LYS A 237 4.41 2.97 -24.93
N ALA A 238 4.05 4.06 -25.59
CA ALA A 238 3.74 5.32 -24.91
C ALA A 238 2.48 5.19 -24.04
N ILE A 239 2.49 5.85 -22.89
CA ILE A 239 1.42 5.75 -21.89
C ILE A 239 0.61 7.04 -21.90
N LYS A 240 -0.71 6.91 -21.92
CA LYS A 240 -1.63 8.03 -21.77
C LYS A 240 -1.90 8.29 -20.29
N TYR A 241 -1.98 9.56 -19.94
CA TYR A 241 -2.28 9.97 -18.56
C TYR A 241 -3.65 9.47 -18.09
N GLU A 242 -4.65 9.42 -18.99
CA GLU A 242 -5.99 8.93 -18.70
C GLU A 242 -6.01 7.46 -18.31
N ASP A 243 -5.13 6.65 -18.90
CA ASP A 243 -5.03 5.23 -18.61
C ASP A 243 -4.47 5.00 -17.20
N ILE A 244 -3.51 5.84 -16.77
CA ILE A 244 -2.95 5.81 -15.41
C ILE A 244 -3.98 6.23 -14.37
N ILE A 245 -4.81 7.24 -14.68
CA ILE A 245 -5.85 7.67 -13.72
C ILE A 245 -6.85 6.56 -13.43
N LYS A 246 -7.23 5.80 -14.45
CA LYS A 246 -8.20 4.71 -14.36
C LYS A 246 -7.67 3.50 -13.59
N MET A 247 -6.36 3.40 -13.40
CA MET A 247 -5.77 2.33 -12.62
C MET A 247 -6.10 2.52 -11.14
N THR A 248 -6.66 1.48 -10.54
CA THR A 248 -6.96 1.39 -9.10
C THR A 248 -5.99 0.48 -8.36
N ASN A 249 -5.22 -0.34 -9.09
CA ASN A 249 -4.32 -1.34 -8.54
C ASN A 249 -2.86 -1.00 -8.92
N THR A 250 -1.95 -1.05 -7.94
CA THR A 250 -0.50 -0.89 -8.13
C THR A 250 0.08 -1.96 -9.06
N ALA A 251 -0.36 -3.22 -8.92
CA ALA A 251 0.13 -4.34 -9.74
C ALA A 251 -0.22 -4.18 -11.22
N ALA A 252 -1.39 -3.59 -11.52
CA ALA A 252 -1.79 -3.30 -12.91
C ALA A 252 -0.87 -2.26 -13.56
N PHE A 253 -0.28 -1.37 -12.76
CA PHE A 253 0.61 -0.34 -13.25
C PHE A 253 2.04 -0.87 -13.47
N ASP A 254 2.54 -1.76 -12.61
CA ASP A 254 3.86 -2.38 -12.78
C ASP A 254 3.98 -3.20 -14.08
N LEU A 255 2.85 -3.62 -14.66
CA LEU A 255 2.80 -4.24 -15.99
C LEU A 255 2.87 -3.24 -17.15
N VAL A 256 2.54 -1.97 -16.94
CA VAL A 256 2.40 -0.99 -18.03
C VAL A 256 3.69 -0.24 -18.31
N VAL A 257 4.52 0.00 -17.31
CA VAL A 257 5.78 0.70 -17.50
C VAL A 257 6.93 -0.30 -17.61
N ALA A 258 7.70 -0.19 -18.68
CA ALA A 258 8.95 -0.93 -18.82
C ALA A 258 10.02 -0.31 -17.91
N GLY A 259 10.24 -0.92 -16.75
CA GLY A 259 11.25 -0.51 -15.76
C GLY A 259 12.57 -1.25 -15.89
N SER A 260 13.36 -1.23 -14.81
CA SER A 260 14.63 -1.97 -14.69
C SER A 260 14.45 -3.50 -14.83
N GLN A 261 13.32 -4.01 -14.34
CA GLN A 261 13.00 -5.43 -14.33
C GLN A 261 11.63 -5.65 -14.97
N ASP A 262 11.59 -6.36 -16.09
CA ASP A 262 10.36 -6.63 -16.83
C ASP A 262 9.64 -7.85 -16.22
N ILE A 263 8.65 -7.58 -15.36
CA ILE A 263 7.82 -8.62 -14.73
C ILE A 263 6.69 -9.11 -15.64
N ARG A 264 6.48 -8.54 -16.84
CA ARG A 264 5.36 -8.92 -17.73
C ARG A 264 5.37 -10.39 -18.13
N LYS A 265 6.56 -11.00 -18.14
CA LYS A 265 6.77 -12.40 -18.50
C LYS A 265 6.40 -13.36 -17.36
N GLU A 266 6.45 -12.88 -16.13
CA GLU A 266 6.17 -13.67 -14.95
C GLU A 266 4.68 -14.02 -14.84
N ALA A 267 4.39 -15.29 -14.57
CA ALA A 267 3.01 -15.76 -14.48
C ALA A 267 2.26 -15.12 -13.30
N TRP A 268 2.96 -14.85 -12.19
CA TRP A 268 2.40 -14.25 -10.97
C TRP A 268 2.07 -12.76 -11.12
N ALA A 269 2.76 -12.04 -12.01
CA ALA A 269 2.55 -10.61 -12.21
C ALA A 269 1.31 -10.29 -13.07
N ARG A 270 0.74 -11.28 -13.78
CA ARG A 270 -0.43 -11.06 -14.65
C ARG A 270 -1.68 -10.79 -13.81
N ALA A 271 -2.49 -9.82 -14.24
CA ALA A 271 -3.70 -9.40 -13.53
C ALA A 271 -4.66 -10.57 -13.20
N GLY A 272 -4.91 -11.47 -14.15
CA GLY A 272 -5.78 -12.64 -13.92
C GLY A 272 -5.21 -13.61 -12.89
N SER A 273 -3.89 -13.87 -12.93
CA SER A 273 -3.20 -14.72 -11.97
C SER A 273 -3.23 -14.13 -10.57
N HIS A 274 -3.01 -12.82 -10.43
CA HIS A 274 -3.06 -12.11 -9.15
C HIS A 274 -4.48 -12.14 -8.56
N GLU A 275 -5.50 -11.89 -9.37
CA GLU A 275 -6.89 -11.95 -8.91
C GLU A 275 -7.27 -13.36 -8.42
N ALA A 276 -6.83 -14.39 -9.16
CA ALA A 276 -7.04 -15.78 -8.76
C ALA A 276 -6.28 -16.12 -7.48
N ALA A 277 -5.03 -15.68 -7.34
CA ALA A 277 -4.22 -15.87 -6.15
C ALA A 277 -4.85 -15.19 -4.92
N ASP A 278 -5.33 -13.94 -5.06
CA ASP A 278 -6.02 -13.21 -3.99
C ASP A 278 -7.27 -13.96 -3.50
N LYS A 279 -8.06 -14.48 -4.44
CA LYS A 279 -9.26 -15.27 -4.12
C LYS A 279 -8.87 -16.58 -3.42
N TRP A 280 -7.84 -17.26 -3.91
CA TRP A 280 -7.35 -18.50 -3.31
C TRP A 280 -6.82 -18.27 -1.88
N TRP A 281 -6.01 -17.23 -1.65
CA TRP A 281 -5.53 -16.87 -0.32
C TRP A 281 -6.67 -16.47 0.63
N LYS A 282 -7.71 -15.79 0.13
CA LYS A 282 -8.92 -15.52 0.91
C LYS A 282 -9.66 -16.81 1.31
N VAL A 283 -9.71 -17.81 0.43
CA VAL A 283 -10.29 -19.13 0.74
C VAL A 283 -9.47 -19.82 1.83
N GLN A 284 -8.14 -19.89 1.69
CA GLN A 284 -7.28 -20.49 2.72
C GLN A 284 -7.43 -19.75 4.05
N GLY A 285 -7.39 -18.42 4.05
CA GLY A 285 -7.60 -17.60 5.24
C GLY A 285 -8.97 -17.81 5.88
N ALA A 286 -10.04 -17.96 5.09
CA ALA A 286 -11.37 -18.22 5.62
C ALA A 286 -11.50 -19.61 6.28
N LYS A 287 -10.81 -20.64 5.78
CA LYS A 287 -10.75 -21.96 6.44
C LYS A 287 -10.11 -21.84 7.83
N HIS A 288 -8.93 -21.22 7.90
CA HIS A 288 -8.22 -21.02 9.17
C HIS A 288 -9.00 -20.10 10.13
N GLU A 289 -9.62 -19.03 9.63
CA GLU A 289 -10.43 -18.13 10.46
C GLU A 289 -11.66 -18.85 11.02
N LEU A 290 -12.26 -19.78 10.27
CA LEU A 290 -13.38 -20.58 10.75
C LEU A 290 -12.95 -21.50 11.90
N GLU A 291 -11.84 -22.23 11.75
CA GLU A 291 -11.24 -23.06 12.81
C GLU A 291 -10.95 -22.23 14.06
N ARG A 292 -10.31 -21.07 13.90
CA ARG A 292 -10.02 -20.14 15.01
C ARG A 292 -11.31 -19.68 15.68
N CYS A 293 -12.30 -19.25 14.90
CA CYS A 293 -13.57 -18.78 15.44
C CYS A 293 -14.27 -19.85 16.28
N TYR A 294 -14.26 -21.12 15.86
CA TYR A 294 -14.84 -22.19 16.68
C TYR A 294 -14.15 -22.34 18.04
N VAL A 295 -12.82 -22.28 18.07
CA VAL A 295 -12.07 -22.28 19.34
C VAL A 295 -12.43 -21.06 20.20
N GLU A 296 -12.52 -19.88 19.60
CA GLU A 296 -12.87 -18.65 20.31
C GLU A 296 -14.31 -18.63 20.83
N VAL A 297 -15.26 -19.27 20.15
CA VAL A 297 -16.63 -19.46 20.68
C VAL A 297 -16.57 -20.25 21.99
N HIS A 298 -15.80 -21.33 22.03
CA HIS A 298 -15.65 -22.13 23.25
C HIS A 298 -14.89 -21.39 24.35
N ARG A 299 -13.86 -20.61 24.00
CA ARG A 299 -13.12 -19.77 24.96
C ARG A 299 -14.01 -18.68 25.55
N LEU A 300 -14.82 -18.02 24.72
CA LEU A 300 -15.78 -17.02 25.17
C LEU A 300 -16.79 -17.63 26.15
N GLN A 301 -17.33 -18.82 25.82
CA GLN A 301 -18.24 -19.52 26.74
C GLN A 301 -17.54 -19.90 28.04
N ALA A 302 -16.33 -20.47 27.98
CA ALA A 302 -15.57 -20.84 29.16
C ALA A 302 -15.21 -19.63 30.03
N TRP A 303 -14.95 -18.47 29.42
CA TRP A 303 -14.69 -17.22 30.13
C TRP A 303 -15.93 -16.74 30.89
N VAL A 304 -17.09 -16.73 30.24
CA VAL A 304 -18.39 -16.41 30.89
C VAL A 304 -18.65 -17.37 32.05
N ASP A 305 -18.50 -18.68 31.84
CA ASP A 305 -18.72 -19.70 32.87
C ASP A 305 -17.72 -19.59 34.04
N HIS A 306 -16.50 -19.12 33.77
CA HIS A 306 -15.49 -18.87 34.79
C HIS A 306 -15.83 -17.63 35.62
N GLU A 307 -16.23 -16.53 34.99
CA GLU A 307 -16.64 -15.31 35.69
C GLU A 307 -17.87 -15.56 36.57
N ASP A 308 -18.87 -16.29 36.06
CA ASP A 308 -20.04 -16.68 36.84
C ASP A 308 -19.66 -17.52 38.07
N ARG A 309 -18.76 -18.49 37.91
CA ARG A 309 -18.25 -19.29 39.04
C ARG A 309 -17.47 -18.45 40.05
N ALA A 310 -16.58 -17.58 39.59
CA ALA A 310 -15.79 -16.71 40.46
C ALA A 310 -16.68 -15.76 41.27
N MET A 311 -17.76 -15.24 40.67
CA MET A 311 -18.75 -14.43 41.39
C MET A 311 -19.48 -15.24 42.46
N LEU A 312 -19.93 -16.47 42.14
CA LEU A 312 -20.58 -17.35 43.10
C LEU A 312 -19.64 -17.74 44.25
N ASP A 313 -18.37 -18.04 43.96
CA ASP A 313 -17.35 -18.35 44.96
C ASP A 313 -17.08 -17.16 45.88
N ALA A 314 -16.97 -15.95 45.32
CA ALA A 314 -16.80 -14.73 46.09
C ALA A 314 -17.99 -14.47 47.04
N VAL A 315 -19.22 -14.75 46.60
CA VAL A 315 -20.41 -14.64 47.46
C VAL A 315 -20.43 -15.70 48.55
N ARG A 316 -20.03 -16.94 48.26
CA ARG A 316 -19.89 -17.99 49.27
C ARG A 316 -18.86 -17.60 50.33
N ALA A 317 -17.66 -17.19 49.93
CA ALA A 317 -16.62 -16.74 50.86
C ALA A 317 -17.08 -15.52 51.69
N SER A 318 -17.79 -14.59 51.06
CA SER A 318 -18.33 -13.41 51.75
C SER A 318 -19.43 -13.77 52.76
N SER A 319 -20.15 -14.87 52.57
CA SER A 319 -21.21 -15.30 53.49
C SER A 319 -20.67 -15.75 54.84
N GLU A 320 -19.43 -16.25 54.87
CA GLU A 320 -18.74 -16.68 56.09
C GLU A 320 -18.25 -15.48 56.91
N THR A 321 -17.84 -14.39 56.24
CA THR A 321 -17.29 -13.20 56.91
C THR A 321 -18.36 -12.14 57.19
N ASN A 322 -19.27 -11.90 56.26
CA ASN A 322 -20.32 -10.88 56.36
C ASN A 322 -21.62 -11.34 55.65
N PRO A 323 -22.55 -11.97 56.39
CA PRO A 323 -23.77 -12.53 55.80
C PRO A 323 -24.72 -11.47 55.22
N ALA A 324 -24.73 -10.26 55.78
CA ALA A 324 -25.56 -9.16 55.25
C ALA A 324 -25.05 -8.67 53.89
N PHE A 325 -23.74 -8.55 53.73
CA PHE A 325 -23.12 -8.19 52.46
C PHE A 325 -23.28 -9.30 51.41
N ALA A 326 -23.12 -10.57 51.80
CA ALA A 326 -23.35 -11.70 50.92
C ALA A 326 -24.80 -11.78 50.45
N HIS A 327 -25.78 -11.51 51.31
CA HIS A 327 -27.20 -11.45 50.92
C HIS A 327 -27.46 -10.36 49.87
N HIS A 328 -26.85 -9.18 50.02
CA HIS A 328 -26.92 -8.09 49.03
C HIS A 328 -26.28 -8.47 47.69
N LEU A 329 -25.09 -9.09 47.71
CA LEU A 329 -24.44 -9.58 46.49
C LEU A 329 -25.25 -10.68 45.81
N ASN A 330 -25.85 -11.59 46.58
CA ASN A 330 -26.69 -12.65 46.05
C ASN A 330 -27.98 -12.09 45.40
N GLY A 331 -28.60 -11.07 46.01
CA GLY A 331 -29.71 -10.32 45.39
C GLY A 331 -29.32 -9.61 44.09
N LYS A 332 -28.06 -9.16 43.98
CA LYS A 332 -27.51 -8.56 42.76
C LYS A 332 -27.12 -9.58 41.71
N ILE A 333 -26.66 -10.77 42.09
CA ILE A 333 -26.38 -11.90 41.19
C ILE A 333 -27.62 -12.23 40.34
N TYR A 334 -28.80 -12.36 40.94
CA TYR A 334 -30.02 -12.66 40.19
C TYR A 334 -30.66 -11.46 39.47
N THR A 335 -30.11 -10.25 39.64
CA THR A 335 -30.60 -9.02 38.99
C THR A 335 -29.59 -8.38 38.04
N LEU A 336 -28.38 -8.94 37.92
CA LEU A 336 -27.41 -8.60 36.88
C LEU A 336 -27.93 -9.15 35.54
N PRO A 337 -28.31 -8.30 34.58
CA PRO A 337 -28.65 -8.75 33.23
C PRO A 337 -27.43 -9.44 32.64
N GLY A 338 -27.54 -10.74 32.37
CA GLY A 338 -26.44 -11.59 31.91
C GLY A 338 -26.09 -12.75 32.84
N HIS A 339 -26.42 -12.68 34.13
CA HIS A 339 -26.24 -13.82 35.02
C HIS A 339 -27.44 -14.77 34.90
N ARG A 340 -27.24 -15.89 34.21
CA ARG A 340 -28.15 -17.03 34.21
C ARG A 340 -27.44 -18.09 35.02
N GLY A 341 -27.97 -18.43 36.20
CA GLY A 341 -27.36 -19.41 37.12
C GLY A 341 -27.10 -20.79 36.48
N PRO A 342 -26.80 -21.84 37.25
CA PRO A 342 -26.48 -23.16 36.71
C PRO A 342 -27.73 -23.81 36.09
N GLN A 343 -28.08 -23.42 34.87
CA GLN A 343 -29.13 -24.01 34.06
C GLN A 343 -28.54 -24.30 32.70
N HIS A 344 -28.46 -25.61 32.41
CA HIS A 344 -28.28 -26.31 31.13
C HIS A 344 -27.61 -25.57 29.94
N PRO A 345 -26.79 -26.28 29.12
CA PRO A 345 -26.05 -25.74 27.96
C PRO A 345 -26.94 -25.15 26.83
N SER A 346 -28.24 -25.05 27.04
CA SER A 346 -29.23 -24.69 26.07
C SER A 346 -29.54 -23.20 26.03
N ASN A 347 -28.70 -22.26 26.51
CA ASN A 347 -29.05 -20.82 26.54
C ASN A 347 -27.90 -19.81 26.36
N ALA A 348 -26.88 -20.15 25.57
CA ALA A 348 -25.98 -19.15 24.98
C ALA A 348 -26.77 -18.12 24.13
N THR A 349 -26.22 -16.93 23.90
CA THR A 349 -26.80 -15.93 22.98
C THR A 349 -27.24 -16.63 21.68
N PRO A 350 -28.35 -16.23 21.02
CA PRO A 350 -28.80 -16.87 19.79
C PRO A 350 -27.69 -17.02 18.74
N ALA A 351 -26.70 -16.12 18.75
CA ALA A 351 -25.46 -16.18 17.99
C ALA A 351 -24.56 -17.38 18.36
N ILE A 352 -24.22 -17.57 19.64
CA ILE A 352 -23.37 -18.68 20.12
C ILE A 352 -24.05 -20.04 19.89
N LYS A 353 -25.37 -20.15 20.13
CA LYS A 353 -26.11 -21.39 19.82
C LYS A 353 -26.10 -21.77 18.34
N ARG A 354 -26.24 -20.79 17.45
CA ARG A 354 -26.16 -21.01 16.00
C ARG A 354 -24.76 -21.49 15.59
N CYS A 355 -23.70 -21.01 16.24
CA CYS A 355 -22.34 -21.45 15.98
C CYS A 355 -22.08 -22.87 16.50
N ILE A 356 -22.58 -23.24 17.68
CA ILE A 356 -22.31 -24.56 18.30
C ILE A 356 -23.11 -25.71 17.64
N THR A 357 -24.33 -25.45 17.13
CA THR A 357 -25.23 -26.50 16.61
C THR A 357 -24.98 -26.90 15.15
N GLN A 358 -24.05 -26.24 14.45
CA GLN A 358 -23.60 -26.63 13.11
C GLN A 358 -22.07 -26.75 13.10
N PRO A 359 -21.51 -27.87 13.58
CA PRO A 359 -20.11 -28.16 13.35
C PRO A 359 -19.86 -28.34 11.86
N PHE A 360 -18.85 -27.65 11.33
CA PHE A 360 -18.26 -27.99 10.04
C PHE A 360 -17.60 -29.37 10.20
N THR A 361 -18.21 -30.40 9.63
CA THR A 361 -17.56 -31.70 9.47
C THR A 361 -17.01 -31.74 8.05
N ASP A 362 -15.70 -31.94 7.94
CA ASP A 362 -14.91 -31.99 6.69
C ASP A 362 -15.28 -33.16 5.76
N ASN A 363 -16.32 -33.93 6.11
CA ASN A 363 -16.76 -35.16 5.42
C ASN A 363 -18.27 -35.18 5.24
N GLN A 364 -18.81 -34.32 4.37
CA GLN A 364 -20.09 -34.62 3.75
C GLN A 364 -19.87 -34.84 2.26
N GLU A 365 -19.46 -36.07 1.94
CA GLU A 365 -19.55 -36.62 0.60
C GLU A 365 -20.96 -36.40 0.05
N ASP A 366 -20.98 -35.86 -1.16
CA ASP A 366 -22.12 -35.75 -2.05
C ASP A 366 -22.99 -37.02 -2.02
N SER A 367 -24.15 -36.91 -1.40
CA SER A 367 -25.24 -37.86 -1.59
C SER A 367 -26.58 -37.14 -1.60
N ARG A 368 -26.66 -36.09 -2.41
CA ARG A 368 -27.92 -35.66 -3.03
C ARG A 368 -27.66 -35.15 -4.43
N ALA A 369 -27.39 -36.11 -5.31
CA ALA A 369 -27.73 -36.02 -6.73
C ALA A 369 -29.22 -35.66 -6.85
N GLY A 370 -29.49 -34.36 -6.93
CA GLY A 370 -30.78 -33.78 -7.27
C GLY A 370 -30.62 -33.08 -8.61
N THR A 371 -30.85 -33.83 -9.67
CA THR A 371 -31.06 -33.38 -11.06
C THR A 371 -31.57 -31.94 -11.15
N ILE A 372 -30.73 -31.01 -11.60
CA ILE A 372 -31.20 -29.77 -12.23
C ILE A 372 -30.80 -29.85 -13.70
N ARG A 373 -31.74 -30.29 -14.53
CA ARG A 373 -31.69 -30.11 -15.98
C ARG A 373 -31.91 -28.63 -16.33
N PRO A 374 -31.35 -28.15 -17.46
CA PRO A 374 -31.19 -26.74 -17.77
C PRO A 374 -32.42 -26.16 -18.47
N TYR A 375 -32.87 -24.98 -18.08
CA TYR A 375 -33.77 -24.10 -18.84
C TYR A 375 -33.77 -22.73 -18.14
N ALA A 376 -33.72 -21.56 -18.76
CA ALA A 376 -33.33 -21.09 -20.08
C ALA A 376 -33.16 -19.56 -19.94
N LEU A 377 -32.34 -18.96 -20.81
CA LEU A 377 -32.28 -17.51 -21.00
C LEU A 377 -33.69 -16.96 -21.20
N ARG A 378 -34.04 -15.90 -20.47
CA ARG A 378 -35.08 -14.96 -20.91
C ARG A 378 -34.51 -13.55 -20.96
N ALA A 379 -34.65 -12.99 -22.15
CA ALA A 379 -34.11 -11.74 -22.63
C ALA A 379 -34.61 -10.51 -21.86
N ALA A 380 -33.76 -9.47 -21.89
CA ALA A 380 -34.06 -8.10 -21.51
C ALA A 380 -35.16 -7.46 -22.36
N SER A 381 -35.84 -6.44 -21.81
CA SER A 381 -35.91 -5.02 -22.28
C SER A 381 -37.04 -4.28 -21.49
N PRO A 382 -37.35 -2.98 -21.71
CA PRO A 382 -36.89 -1.87 -20.86
C PRO A 382 -38.02 -0.91 -20.37
N SER A 383 -37.73 -0.02 -19.40
CA SER A 383 -38.43 1.27 -19.23
C SER A 383 -37.49 2.25 -18.52
N ALA A 384 -37.04 3.37 -19.10
CA ALA A 384 -37.76 4.66 -19.29
C ALA A 384 -38.50 5.09 -18.01
N GLY A 385 -38.33 6.25 -17.38
CA GLY A 385 -37.57 7.49 -17.60
C GLY A 385 -38.19 8.55 -16.65
N SER A 386 -37.40 9.47 -16.10
CA SER A 386 -37.82 10.71 -15.36
C SER A 386 -36.53 11.37 -14.82
N SER A 387 -35.91 12.32 -15.52
CA SER A 387 -36.12 13.78 -15.54
C SER A 387 -35.69 14.52 -14.26
N ASP A 388 -34.60 15.28 -14.41
CA ASP A 388 -34.33 16.68 -14.01
C ASP A 388 -34.78 17.22 -12.65
N ALA A 389 -33.81 17.76 -11.90
CA ALA A 389 -33.90 19.08 -11.28
C ALA A 389 -32.49 19.63 -10.98
N ASP A 390 -32.19 20.75 -11.62
CA ASP A 390 -31.07 21.66 -11.40
C ASP A 390 -31.18 22.36 -10.03
N GLU A 391 -30.05 22.53 -9.32
CA GLU A 391 -29.84 23.64 -8.39
C GLU A 391 -28.37 24.08 -8.48
N ASP A 392 -28.13 25.08 -9.33
CA ASP A 392 -27.01 26.01 -9.26
C ASP A 392 -27.28 27.05 -8.16
N GLU A 393 -26.30 27.32 -7.31
CA GLU A 393 -26.08 28.54 -6.50
C GLU A 393 -24.80 28.30 -5.68
N ASP A 394 -23.85 29.19 -5.44
CA ASP A 394 -23.51 30.53 -5.92
C ASP A 394 -22.06 30.77 -5.38
N GLU A 395 -21.32 31.64 -6.04
CA GLU A 395 -19.97 32.02 -5.66
C GLU A 395 -19.94 32.84 -4.36
N GLY A 396 -19.02 32.50 -3.46
CA GLY A 396 -18.77 33.23 -2.21
C GLY A 396 -17.28 33.44 -1.97
N SER A 397 -16.78 34.58 -2.44
CA SER A 397 -15.43 35.12 -2.25
C SER A 397 -15.13 35.56 -0.81
N GLY A 398 -13.86 35.40 -0.39
CA GLY A 398 -13.23 36.07 0.77
C GLY A 398 -12.82 35.09 1.87
N SER A 399 -11.63 35.16 2.48
CA SER A 399 -10.56 36.16 2.47
C SER A 399 -9.30 35.52 3.06
N ASP A 400 -8.15 36.07 2.69
CA ASP A 400 -6.83 35.83 3.27
C ASP A 400 -6.82 35.84 4.80
N ALA A 401 -6.11 34.89 5.37
CA ALA A 401 -5.47 35.01 6.68
C ALA A 401 -4.23 34.12 6.67
N ASP A 402 -3.10 34.76 6.45
CA ASP A 402 -1.76 34.26 6.73
C ASP A 402 -1.66 33.90 8.22
N ASP A 403 -1.36 32.64 8.53
CA ASP A 403 -0.78 32.24 9.80
C ASP A 403 0.33 31.22 9.51
N GLU A 404 1.56 31.74 9.42
CA GLU A 404 2.80 30.96 9.47
C GLU A 404 3.00 30.44 10.89
N ASP A 405 2.57 29.21 11.17
CA ASP A 405 3.01 28.47 12.37
C ASP A 405 3.95 27.33 11.98
N GLN A 406 5.24 27.59 12.21
CA GLN A 406 6.31 26.60 12.26
C GLN A 406 5.99 25.52 13.29
N PHE A 407 5.67 24.31 12.82
CA PHE A 407 5.70 23.11 13.66
C PHE A 407 6.93 22.27 13.33
N GLU A 408 7.90 22.33 14.24
CA GLU A 408 9.11 21.50 14.25
C GLU A 408 8.78 20.02 14.53
N GLY A 409 9.40 19.13 13.75
CA GLY A 409 9.80 17.79 14.22
C GLY A 409 8.76 16.68 14.13
N ILE A 410 8.69 15.99 12.99
CA ILE A 410 8.34 14.56 12.96
C ILE A 410 9.62 13.78 12.69
N ALA A 411 10.02 12.96 13.66
CA ALA A 411 11.16 12.05 13.58
C ALA A 411 11.04 11.09 12.37
N PRO A 412 12.17 10.64 11.79
CA PRO A 412 12.17 9.89 10.54
C PRO A 412 11.61 8.48 10.71
N LEU A 413 10.95 8.03 9.64
CA LEU A 413 10.25 6.75 9.38
C LEU A 413 10.98 5.43 9.77
N GLY A 414 12.17 5.46 10.35
CA GLY A 414 12.98 4.28 10.65
C GLY A 414 12.51 3.48 11.88
N GLU A 415 11.88 4.13 12.85
CA GLU A 415 11.53 3.49 14.14
C GLU A 415 10.24 2.65 14.08
N TRP A 416 9.36 2.92 13.11
CA TRP A 416 8.09 2.20 12.98
C TRP A 416 8.24 0.82 12.31
N LEU A 417 9.27 0.65 11.47
CA LEU A 417 9.53 -0.61 10.75
C LEU A 417 10.28 -1.65 11.59
N SER A 418 11.01 -1.22 12.63
CA SER A 418 11.75 -2.16 13.49
C SER A 418 10.82 -3.01 14.38
N ASN A 419 9.66 -2.47 14.78
CA ASN A 419 8.75 -3.13 15.71
C ASN A 419 7.79 -4.15 15.08
N GLN A 420 7.85 -4.39 13.77
CA GLN A 420 7.03 -5.42 13.09
C GLN A 420 7.82 -6.68 12.70
N CYS A 421 9.14 -6.72 12.91
CA CYS A 421 10.00 -7.85 12.50
C CYS A 421 10.09 -9.00 13.52
N ASP A 422 9.47 -8.92 14.70
CA ASP A 422 9.67 -9.90 15.78
C ASP A 422 8.59 -11.01 15.88
N ILE A 423 7.72 -11.20 14.88
CA ILE A 423 6.60 -12.18 14.95
C ILE A 423 6.88 -13.51 14.24
N VAL A 424 8.08 -13.76 13.69
CA VAL A 424 8.42 -15.09 13.14
C VAL A 424 9.77 -15.59 13.63
N ARG A 425 9.78 -16.18 14.84
CA ARG A 425 10.78 -17.17 15.25
C ARG A 425 10.06 -18.33 15.93
N GLU A 426 9.69 -19.33 15.14
CA GLU A 426 9.58 -20.70 15.66
C GLU A 426 10.96 -21.37 15.60
N PRO A 427 11.30 -22.24 16.58
CA PRO A 427 12.58 -22.91 16.63
C PRO A 427 12.58 -24.14 15.70
N LEU A 428 13.64 -24.28 14.91
CA LEU A 428 13.99 -25.55 14.26
C LEU A 428 14.78 -26.44 15.26
N PRO A 429 14.75 -27.77 15.09
CA PRO A 429 15.02 -28.76 16.13
C PRO A 429 16.42 -28.74 16.77
#